data_AF-A0A930HWL6-F1
#
_entry.id   AF-A0A930HWL6-F1
#
_cell.length_a   1.000
_cell.length_b   1.000
_cell.length_c   1.000
_cell.angle_alpha   90.00
_cell.angle_beta   90.00
_cell.angle_gamma   90.00
#
_symmetry.space_group_name_H-M   'P 1'
#
loop_
_entity.id
_entity.type
_entity.pdbx_description
1 polymer ?
#
loop_
_entity_poly.entity_id
_entity_poly.type
_entity_poly.pdbx_seq_one_letter_code
_entity_poly.pdbx_strand_id
1 'polypeptide(L)'
;MTPTPSPTPSPTGEYILGDATMLEVPALYGGSQNYFITHRAGGIVNYSLEYDTDKRHPRFVCFTFDNTNSAQAVKRSDAWQWDPYVPKQFSTENLFRGSGYDRGHMVASSDRLFSAEANRQTFYYTNMSPQLGELNQKFWMELEQKVQAWGRNSQLRDVLYVAKGGTIRDDQVESKKVRGVIVVPKYYWMALVLKKGSTYHGIGFLVEHRFYAA
;
A
#
# COMPACT_ATOMS: atom_id res chain seq x y z
N MET A 1 18.74 14.06 5.95
CA MET A 1 17.86 14.04 4.76
C MET A 1 18.55 13.16 3.75
N THR A 2 17.99 11.97 3.46
CA THR A 2 18.43 11.18 2.30
C THR A 2 18.03 11.93 1.04
N PRO A 3 18.92 12.06 0.03
CA PRO A 3 18.56 12.75 -1.21
C PRO A 3 17.42 11.99 -1.88
N THR A 4 16.36 12.71 -2.23
CA THR A 4 15.28 12.17 -3.05
C THR A 4 15.89 11.71 -4.38
N PRO A 5 15.73 10.44 -4.79
CA PRO A 5 16.18 10.00 -6.10
C PRO A 5 15.58 10.93 -7.16
N SER A 6 16.35 11.29 -8.18
CA SER A 6 15.77 12.01 -9.32
C SER A 6 14.86 11.02 -10.07
N PRO A 7 13.60 11.39 -10.35
CA PRO A 7 12.69 10.49 -11.04
C PRO A 7 13.24 10.14 -12.42
N THR A 8 13.23 8.86 -12.75
CA THR A 8 13.47 8.44 -14.13
C THR A 8 12.15 8.58 -14.88
N PRO A 9 12.08 9.34 -15.99
CA PRO A 9 10.88 9.39 -16.81
C PRO A 9 10.59 7.99 -17.37
N SER A 10 9.44 7.42 -17.04
CA SER A 10 8.93 6.22 -17.71
C SER A 10 8.63 6.54 -19.18
N PRO A 11 8.74 5.56 -20.12
CA PRO A 11 8.24 5.71 -21.49
C PRO A 11 6.77 6.15 -21.57
N THR A 12 6.00 5.95 -20.48
CA THR A 12 4.59 6.33 -20.35
C THR A 12 4.35 7.62 -19.55
N GLY A 13 5.42 8.33 -19.14
CA GLY A 13 5.34 9.62 -18.43
C GLY A 13 5.40 9.56 -16.90
N GLU A 14 5.36 8.36 -16.31
CA GLU A 14 5.41 8.14 -14.86
C GLU A 14 6.72 8.60 -14.20
N TYR A 15 6.63 9.08 -12.95
CA TYR A 15 7.79 9.36 -12.12
C TYR A 15 8.24 8.08 -11.39
N ILE A 16 9.29 7.42 -11.89
CA ILE A 16 9.83 6.19 -11.28
C ILE A 16 10.94 6.56 -10.28
N LEU A 17 10.67 6.29 -9.00
CA LEU A 17 11.52 6.49 -7.83
C LEU A 17 11.75 5.16 -7.10
N GLY A 18 12.17 4.14 -7.84
CA GLY A 18 12.29 2.77 -7.32
C GLY A 18 12.69 1.73 -8.37
N ASP A 19 12.54 0.46 -8.02
CA ASP A 19 12.76 -0.67 -8.93
C ASP A 19 11.42 -1.32 -9.32
N ALA A 20 10.93 -0.97 -10.52
CA ALA A 20 9.67 -1.49 -11.04
C ALA A 20 9.79 -2.93 -11.61
N THR A 21 10.98 -3.55 -11.55
CA THR A 21 11.22 -4.91 -12.05
C THR A 21 11.05 -5.99 -10.98
N MET A 22 10.84 -5.60 -9.72
CA MET A 22 10.63 -6.52 -8.62
C MET A 22 9.35 -7.34 -8.81
N LEU A 23 9.37 -8.62 -8.45
CA LEU A 23 8.30 -9.57 -8.75
C LEU A 23 6.95 -9.21 -8.13
N GLU A 24 6.94 -8.54 -6.97
CA GLU A 24 5.72 -8.07 -6.31
C GLU A 24 5.06 -6.89 -7.03
N VAL A 25 5.75 -6.19 -7.93
CA VAL A 25 5.27 -4.96 -8.56
C VAL A 25 4.22 -5.31 -9.63
N PRO A 26 2.95 -4.90 -9.45
CA PRO A 26 1.96 -4.98 -10.52
C PRO A 26 2.42 -4.16 -11.73
N ALA A 27 1.87 -4.47 -12.90
CA ALA A 27 2.09 -3.63 -14.07
C ALA A 27 1.68 -2.18 -13.76
N LEU A 28 2.62 -1.25 -13.95
CA LEU A 28 2.37 0.17 -13.73
C LEU A 28 1.31 0.67 -14.71
N TYR A 29 0.44 1.58 -14.25
CA TYR A 29 -0.58 2.14 -15.13
C TYR A 29 0.01 3.10 -16.16
N GLY A 30 1.09 3.80 -15.80
CA GLY A 30 1.67 4.86 -16.61
C GLY A 30 0.90 6.18 -16.56
N GLY A 31 1.37 7.19 -17.30
CA GLY A 31 0.81 8.54 -17.32
C GLY A 31 1.64 9.53 -16.52
N SER A 32 1.61 10.81 -16.92
CA SER A 32 2.48 11.86 -16.39
C SER A 32 2.21 12.30 -14.95
N GLN A 33 1.22 11.70 -14.29
CA GLN A 33 0.68 12.13 -13.00
C GLN A 33 0.84 11.07 -11.89
N ASN A 34 1.47 9.93 -12.19
CA ASN A 34 1.69 8.88 -11.20
C ASN A 34 3.14 8.86 -10.70
N TYR A 35 3.29 8.48 -9.44
CA TYR A 35 4.57 8.33 -8.76
C TYR A 35 4.74 6.88 -8.34
N PHE A 36 5.60 6.14 -9.02
CA PHE A 36 6.05 4.83 -8.54
C PHE A 36 7.21 5.05 -7.57
N ILE A 37 7.05 4.66 -6.30
CA ILE A 37 8.02 4.91 -5.24
C ILE A 37 8.38 3.59 -4.57
N THR A 38 9.66 3.32 -4.38
CA THR A 38 10.15 2.25 -3.49
C THR A 38 10.71 2.86 -2.21
N HIS A 39 9.98 2.74 -1.10
CA HIS A 39 10.47 3.13 0.21
C HIS A 39 11.46 2.08 0.73
N ARG A 40 12.59 2.54 1.25
CA ARG A 40 13.62 1.70 1.88
C ARG A 40 13.85 2.11 3.33
N ALA A 41 14.16 1.14 4.17
CA ALA A 41 14.54 1.35 5.57
C ALA A 41 15.84 0.60 5.85
N GLY A 42 16.89 1.30 6.28
CA GLY A 42 18.22 0.71 6.43
C GLY A 42 18.75 0.02 5.15
N GLY A 43 18.41 0.54 3.97
CA GLY A 43 18.79 -0.05 2.67
C GLY A 43 17.90 -1.20 2.17
N ILE A 44 17.09 -1.78 3.04
CA ILE A 44 16.16 -2.87 2.70
C ILE A 44 14.87 -2.30 2.09
N VAL A 45 14.33 -2.95 1.05
CA VAL A 45 13.01 -2.59 0.50
C VAL A 45 11.95 -2.77 1.58
N ASN A 46 11.25 -1.69 1.91
CA ASN A 46 10.15 -1.73 2.86
C ASN A 46 8.84 -2.06 2.13
N TYR A 47 8.43 -1.19 1.22
CA TYR A 47 7.32 -1.41 0.29
C TYR A 47 7.48 -0.47 -0.91
N SER A 48 6.76 -0.76 -1.98
CA SER A 48 6.59 0.17 -3.10
C SER A 48 5.12 0.51 -3.29
N LEU A 49 4.84 1.61 -3.98
CA LEU A 49 3.49 2.02 -4.33
C LEU A 49 3.50 2.79 -5.65
N GLU A 50 2.40 2.76 -6.39
CA GLU A 50 2.11 3.70 -7.47
C GLU A 50 1.04 4.67 -6.97
N TYR A 51 1.37 5.95 -6.78
CA TYR A 51 0.43 6.98 -6.32
C TYR A 51 -0.10 7.78 -7.49
N ASP A 52 -1.42 7.78 -7.67
CA ASP A 52 -2.09 8.60 -8.68
C ASP A 52 -2.47 9.95 -8.07
N THR A 53 -1.85 11.02 -8.56
CA THR A 53 -2.09 12.35 -8.01
C THR A 53 -3.47 12.89 -8.36
N ASP A 54 -4.04 12.58 -9.52
CA ASP A 54 -5.37 13.05 -9.91
C ASP A 54 -6.48 12.37 -9.07
N LYS A 55 -6.25 11.12 -8.69
CA LYS A 55 -7.13 10.33 -7.83
C LYS A 55 -6.86 10.54 -6.34
N ARG A 56 -5.70 11.13 -6.00
CA ARG A 56 -5.18 11.29 -4.63
C ARG A 56 -5.10 9.97 -3.86
N HIS A 57 -4.75 8.88 -4.54
CA HIS A 57 -4.87 7.52 -4.02
C HIS A 57 -3.78 6.59 -4.58
N PRO A 58 -3.23 5.64 -3.79
CA PRO A 58 -2.36 4.60 -4.34
C PRO A 58 -3.13 3.65 -5.27
N ARG A 59 -2.66 3.44 -6.50
CA ARG A 59 -3.21 2.43 -7.42
C ARG A 59 -2.98 1.04 -6.87
N PHE A 60 -1.80 0.83 -6.30
CA PHE A 60 -1.44 -0.32 -5.50
C PHE A 60 -0.34 0.04 -4.50
N VAL A 61 -0.17 -0.82 -3.51
CA VAL A 61 1.07 -0.99 -2.77
C VAL A 61 1.55 -2.43 -2.95
N CYS A 62 2.85 -2.65 -2.94
CA CYS A 62 3.42 -3.98 -3.04
C CYS A 62 4.65 -4.14 -2.16
N PHE A 63 4.84 -5.35 -1.63
CA PHE A 63 5.87 -5.63 -0.66
C PHE A 63 6.07 -7.13 -0.43
N THR A 64 7.13 -7.52 0.27
CA THR A 64 7.44 -8.92 0.57
C THR A 64 7.38 -9.24 2.06
N PHE A 65 7.12 -10.51 2.38
CA PHE A 65 7.62 -11.14 3.60
C PHE A 65 8.78 -12.06 3.20
N ASP A 66 10.00 -11.74 3.62
CA ASP A 66 11.25 -12.54 3.59
C ASP A 66 11.71 -12.79 5.07
N ASN A 67 12.84 -13.46 5.30
CA ASN A 67 13.34 -13.69 6.67
C ASN A 67 13.76 -12.41 7.41
N THR A 68 13.83 -11.27 6.72
CA THR A 68 14.20 -9.96 7.26
C THR A 68 12.96 -9.13 7.53
N ASN A 69 12.15 -8.90 6.51
CA ASN A 69 10.99 -8.01 6.52
C ASN A 69 9.80 -8.55 7.31
N SER A 70 9.79 -9.85 7.66
CA SER A 70 8.76 -10.44 8.52
C SER A 70 9.03 -10.32 10.02
N ALA A 71 10.19 -9.79 10.43
CA ALA A 71 10.53 -9.64 11.83
C ALA A 71 9.58 -8.67 12.56
N GLN A 72 9.37 -8.91 13.85
CA GLN A 72 8.49 -8.11 14.72
C GLN A 72 9.29 -7.46 15.87
N ALA A 73 10.28 -6.65 15.50
CA ALA A 73 11.22 -6.03 16.43
C ALA A 73 10.71 -4.73 17.06
N VAL A 74 9.74 -4.06 16.43
CA VAL A 74 9.18 -2.79 16.92
C VAL A 74 7.66 -2.86 17.07
N LYS A 75 7.09 -1.79 17.64
CA LYS A 75 5.65 -1.58 17.74
C LYS A 75 5.21 -0.49 16.76
N ARG A 76 3.89 -0.34 16.64
CA ARG A 76 3.22 0.73 15.92
C ARG A 76 3.76 2.11 16.33
N SER A 77 4.02 2.98 15.36
CA SER A 77 4.64 4.30 15.58
C SER A 77 3.68 5.48 15.58
N ASP A 78 2.56 5.41 14.87
CA ASP A 78 1.62 6.54 14.70
C ASP A 78 2.30 7.83 14.17
N ALA A 79 3.39 7.68 13.40
CA ALA A 79 4.20 8.77 12.86
C ALA A 79 3.61 9.37 11.57
N TRP A 80 2.35 9.80 11.65
CA TRP A 80 1.57 10.39 10.57
C TRP A 80 2.28 11.57 9.91
N GLN A 81 2.52 11.48 8.61
CA GLN A 81 3.11 12.56 7.82
C GLN A 81 2.85 12.36 6.33
N TRP A 82 2.96 13.43 5.54
CA TRP A 82 2.98 13.33 4.09
C TRP A 82 4.25 12.62 3.58
N ASP A 83 4.11 11.92 2.46
CA ASP A 83 5.23 11.26 1.80
C ASP A 83 6.20 12.30 1.21
N PRO A 84 7.48 12.31 1.60
CA PRO A 84 8.44 13.29 1.09
C PRO A 84 8.72 13.16 -0.41
N TYR A 85 8.35 12.03 -1.04
CA TYR A 85 8.56 11.79 -2.46
C TYR A 85 7.47 12.35 -3.37
N VAL A 86 6.32 12.76 -2.82
CA VAL A 86 5.20 13.33 -3.59
C VAL A 86 5.07 14.82 -3.27
N PRO A 87 4.95 15.72 -4.27
CA PRO A 87 4.79 17.15 -4.02
C PRO A 87 3.63 17.50 -3.07
N LYS A 88 3.87 18.44 -2.14
CA LYS A 88 2.92 18.79 -1.07
C LYS A 88 1.57 19.30 -1.58
N GLN A 89 1.50 19.85 -2.78
CA GLN A 89 0.25 20.25 -3.44
C GLN A 89 -0.75 19.10 -3.63
N PHE A 90 -0.26 17.85 -3.57
CA PHE A 90 -1.06 16.65 -3.67
C PHE A 90 -1.45 16.04 -2.31
N SER A 91 -1.12 16.72 -1.21
CA SER A 91 -1.31 16.22 0.16
C SER A 91 -2.77 15.91 0.51
N THR A 92 -2.97 14.81 1.24
CA THR A 92 -4.26 14.39 1.81
C THR A 92 -4.34 14.47 3.34
N GLU A 93 -3.29 14.98 4.01
CA GLU A 93 -3.15 14.98 5.47
C GLU A 93 -4.39 15.50 6.22
N ASN A 94 -4.96 16.60 5.74
CA ASN A 94 -6.07 17.30 6.39
C ASN A 94 -7.46 16.89 5.85
N LEU A 95 -7.53 15.91 4.95
CA LEU A 95 -8.76 15.61 4.22
C LEU A 95 -9.62 14.52 4.89
N PHE A 96 -8.99 13.63 5.67
CA PHE A 96 -9.68 12.53 6.34
C PHE A 96 -10.51 12.97 7.56
N ARG A 97 -10.05 13.99 8.29
CA ARG A 97 -10.72 14.44 9.52
C ARG A 97 -12.16 14.87 9.22
N GLY A 98 -13.12 14.27 9.91
CA GLY A 98 -14.55 14.55 9.73
C GLY A 98 -15.11 14.15 8.36
N SER A 99 -14.44 13.28 7.61
CA SER A 99 -14.91 12.79 6.31
C SER A 99 -15.93 11.66 6.39
N GLY A 100 -15.98 10.95 7.53
CA GLY A 100 -16.72 9.69 7.68
C GLY A 100 -15.93 8.44 7.31
N TYR A 101 -14.69 8.59 6.81
CA TYR A 101 -13.78 7.48 6.50
C TYR A 101 -12.57 7.46 7.43
N ASP A 102 -12.10 6.25 7.72
CA ASP A 102 -10.82 6.02 8.36
C ASP A 102 -9.65 6.30 7.41
N ARG A 103 -8.47 6.51 7.99
CA ARG A 103 -7.18 6.42 7.31
C ARG A 103 -6.81 4.93 7.19
N GLY A 104 -7.45 4.26 6.25
CA GLY A 104 -7.22 2.84 5.96
C GLY A 104 -5.81 2.63 5.43
N HIS A 105 -5.00 1.85 6.13
CA HIS A 105 -3.65 1.55 5.68
C HIS A 105 -3.70 0.59 4.50
N MET A 106 -2.98 0.90 3.42
CA MET A 106 -2.76 -0.07 2.36
C MET A 106 -1.63 -1.03 2.74
N VAL A 107 -0.49 -0.57 3.25
CA VAL A 107 0.49 -1.38 4.00
C VAL A 107 0.22 -1.17 5.48
N ALA A 108 -0.21 -2.20 6.20
CA ALA A 108 -0.54 -2.06 7.61
C ALA A 108 0.73 -1.84 8.44
N SER A 109 0.63 -1.09 9.53
CA SER A 109 1.74 -0.96 10.50
C SER A 109 2.28 -2.32 10.94
N SER A 110 1.40 -3.30 11.15
CA SER A 110 1.79 -4.67 11.54
C SER A 110 2.54 -5.42 10.44
N ASP A 111 2.39 -5.07 9.17
CA ASP A 111 3.15 -5.67 8.07
C ASP A 111 4.64 -5.31 8.17
N ARG A 112 4.98 -4.16 8.79
CA ARG A 112 6.32 -3.56 8.83
C ARG A 112 6.79 -3.24 10.23
N LEU A 113 7.18 -4.29 10.95
CA LEU A 113 7.69 -4.23 12.32
C LEU A 113 9.18 -4.60 12.42
N PHE A 114 9.89 -4.80 11.31
CA PHE A 114 11.31 -5.19 11.34
C PHE A 114 12.24 -4.04 11.77
N SER A 115 11.84 -2.78 11.56
CA SER A 115 12.55 -1.60 12.04
C SER A 115 11.61 -0.43 12.30
N ALA A 116 12.02 0.50 13.18
CA ALA A 116 11.23 1.70 13.47
C ALA A 116 11.09 2.62 12.25
N GLU A 117 12.11 2.70 11.40
CA GLU A 117 12.04 3.45 10.15
C GLU A 117 10.98 2.86 9.20
N ALA A 118 11.01 1.54 8.99
CA ALA A 118 10.05 0.86 8.13
C ALA A 118 8.61 1.05 8.63
N ASN A 119 8.40 0.97 9.95
CA ASN A 119 7.09 1.18 10.54
C ASN A 119 6.61 2.62 10.34
N ARG A 120 7.46 3.63 10.58
CA ARG A 120 7.07 5.04 10.38
C ARG A 120 6.64 5.33 8.94
N GLN A 121 7.29 4.70 7.96
CA GLN A 121 6.94 4.86 6.55
C GLN A 121 5.54 4.31 6.20
N THR A 122 4.95 3.39 6.98
CA THR A 122 3.56 2.94 6.72
C THR A 122 2.53 4.02 7.05
N PHE A 123 2.92 5.07 7.79
CA PHE A 123 2.04 6.17 8.17
C PHE A 123 2.05 7.33 7.17
N TYR A 124 2.69 7.15 6.02
CA TYR A 124 2.58 8.10 4.92
C TYR A 124 1.16 8.15 4.38
N TYR A 125 0.66 9.36 4.13
CA TYR A 125 -0.69 9.57 3.59
C TYR A 125 -0.86 9.07 2.14
N THR A 126 0.23 8.85 1.40
CA THR A 126 0.24 8.14 0.10
C THR A 126 -0.10 6.66 0.23
N ASN A 127 0.08 6.07 1.42
CA ASN A 127 -0.30 4.70 1.78
C ASN A 127 -1.73 4.62 2.35
N MET A 128 -2.49 5.72 2.35
CA MET A 128 -3.84 5.75 2.93
C MET A 128 -4.92 5.68 1.87
N SER A 129 -5.97 4.92 2.20
CA SER A 129 -7.22 4.83 1.46
C SER A 129 -8.40 5.23 2.35
N PRO A 130 -9.42 5.95 1.85
CA PRO A 130 -10.66 6.14 2.58
C PRO A 130 -11.40 4.81 2.75
N GLN A 131 -11.35 4.24 3.96
CA GLN A 131 -12.04 3.01 4.30
C GLN A 131 -13.18 3.25 5.28
N LEU A 132 -14.31 2.57 5.09
CA LEU A 132 -15.39 2.50 6.06
C LEU A 132 -14.84 1.81 7.32
N GLY A 133 -15.14 2.38 8.49
CA GLY A 133 -14.55 1.92 9.75
C GLY A 133 -14.79 0.44 10.03
N GLU A 134 -15.98 -0.08 9.69
CA GLU A 134 -16.28 -1.51 9.85
C GLU A 134 -15.42 -2.41 8.97
N LEU A 135 -15.21 -2.04 7.70
CA LEU A 135 -14.32 -2.79 6.82
C LEU A 135 -12.89 -2.73 7.35
N ASN A 136 -12.37 -1.54 7.64
CA ASN A 136 -10.99 -1.31 8.08
C ASN A 136 -10.66 -2.06 9.37
N GLN A 137 -11.53 -1.92 10.38
CA GLN A 137 -11.24 -2.36 11.74
C GLN A 137 -11.65 -3.81 12.03
N LYS A 138 -12.37 -4.48 11.12
CA LYS A 138 -12.79 -5.87 11.27
C LYS A 138 -12.38 -6.73 10.08
N PHE A 139 -13.12 -6.67 8.98
CA PHE A 139 -13.00 -7.65 7.90
C PHE A 139 -11.69 -7.55 7.10
N TRP A 140 -11.26 -6.32 6.79
CA TRP A 140 -9.97 -6.11 6.14
C TRP A 140 -8.82 -6.47 7.07
N MET A 141 -8.90 -6.06 8.34
CA MET A 141 -7.91 -6.42 9.36
C MET A 141 -7.79 -7.95 9.52
N GLU A 142 -8.89 -8.70 9.53
CA GLU A 142 -8.87 -10.16 9.60
C GLU A 142 -8.17 -10.79 8.38
N LEU A 143 -8.46 -10.29 7.18
CA LEU A 143 -7.76 -10.73 5.96
C LEU A 143 -6.26 -10.42 6.05
N GLU A 144 -5.88 -9.20 6.48
CA GLU A 144 -4.49 -8.81 6.68
C GLU A 144 -3.79 -9.71 7.72
N GLN A 145 -4.43 -10.00 8.84
CA GLN A 145 -3.89 -10.90 9.86
C GLN A 145 -3.63 -12.31 9.32
N LYS A 146 -4.53 -12.82 8.46
CA LYS A 146 -4.34 -14.13 7.82
C LYS A 146 -3.15 -14.12 6.85
N VAL A 147 -3.02 -13.09 6.01
CA VAL A 147 -1.87 -12.93 5.10
C VAL A 147 -0.57 -12.77 5.88
N GLN A 148 -0.58 -12.01 6.96
CA GLN A 148 0.56 -11.85 7.86
C GLN A 148 0.96 -13.17 8.53
N ALA A 149 0.01 -14.00 8.94
CA ALA A 149 0.30 -15.32 9.51
C ALA A 149 1.02 -16.23 8.50
N TRP A 150 0.60 -16.22 7.23
CA TRP A 150 1.32 -16.91 6.16
C TRP A 150 2.69 -16.30 5.89
N GLY A 151 2.78 -14.98 5.83
CA GLY A 151 4.01 -14.24 5.62
C GLY A 151 5.05 -14.46 6.73
N ARG A 152 4.64 -14.68 7.97
CA ARG A 152 5.55 -14.93 9.10
C ARG A 152 5.89 -16.42 9.30
N ASN A 153 5.26 -17.32 8.56
CA ASN A 153 5.54 -18.76 8.64
C ASN A 153 6.65 -19.17 7.65
N SER A 154 7.89 -19.26 8.13
CA SER A 154 9.06 -19.67 7.31
C SER A 154 9.01 -21.13 6.83
N GLN A 155 8.19 -21.99 7.45
CA GLN A 155 7.97 -23.35 6.97
C GLN A 155 7.10 -23.35 5.71
N LEU A 156 6.15 -22.42 5.61
CA LEU A 156 5.24 -22.31 4.48
C LEU A 156 5.90 -21.66 3.25
N ARG A 157 6.77 -20.67 3.44
CA ARG A 157 7.33 -19.86 2.35
C ARG A 157 8.82 -19.59 2.53
N ASP A 158 9.50 -19.38 1.41
CA ASP A 158 10.79 -18.67 1.39
C ASP A 158 10.55 -17.17 1.24
N VAL A 159 9.63 -16.77 0.34
CA VAL A 159 9.15 -15.40 0.16
C VAL A 159 7.65 -15.41 -0.11
N LEU A 160 6.91 -14.48 0.49
CA LEU A 160 5.54 -14.17 0.12
C LEU A 160 5.52 -12.76 -0.47
N TYR A 161 5.20 -12.65 -1.75
CA TYR A 161 5.00 -11.39 -2.46
C TYR A 161 3.54 -10.98 -2.29
N VAL A 162 3.32 -9.70 -1.96
CA VAL A 162 2.00 -9.13 -1.68
C VAL A 162 1.84 -7.87 -2.51
N ALA A 163 0.75 -7.78 -3.26
CA ALA A 163 0.24 -6.53 -3.79
C ALA A 163 -1.18 -6.32 -3.28
N LYS A 164 -1.53 -5.11 -2.86
CA LYS A 164 -2.90 -4.76 -2.45
C LYS A 164 -3.27 -3.34 -2.85
N GLY A 165 -4.55 -3.09 -3.06
CA GLY A 165 -5.03 -1.82 -3.59
C GLY A 165 -6.52 -1.61 -3.35
N GLY A 166 -6.93 -0.35 -3.50
CA GLY A 166 -8.31 -0.01 -3.79
C GLY A 166 -8.53 0.01 -5.31
N THR A 167 -9.72 -0.35 -5.75
CA THR A 167 -10.13 -0.09 -7.14
C THR A 167 -10.31 1.41 -7.36
N ILE A 168 -9.66 1.95 -8.39
CA ILE A 168 -9.69 3.40 -8.69
C ILE A 168 -10.06 3.73 -10.14
N ARG A 169 -10.46 2.72 -10.92
CA ARG A 169 -11.06 2.94 -12.25
C ARG A 169 -12.39 3.66 -12.09
N ASP A 170 -12.76 4.49 -13.06
CA ASP A 170 -13.94 5.37 -12.97
C ASP A 170 -15.26 4.60 -12.74
N ASP A 171 -15.38 3.39 -13.25
CA ASP A 171 -16.54 2.50 -13.06
C ASP A 171 -16.57 1.83 -11.67
N GLN A 172 -15.43 1.80 -10.97
CA GLN A 172 -15.23 1.08 -9.70
C GLN A 172 -14.97 1.99 -8.49
N VAL A 173 -15.31 3.28 -8.60
CA VAL A 173 -15.26 4.22 -7.48
C VAL A 173 -16.64 4.73 -7.13
N GLU A 174 -16.82 5.19 -5.90
CA GLU A 174 -18.02 5.91 -5.50
C GLU A 174 -18.15 7.23 -6.27
N SER A 175 -19.39 7.66 -6.48
CA SER A 175 -19.68 8.96 -7.12
C SER A 175 -19.17 10.13 -6.27
N LYS A 176 -19.16 9.97 -4.95
CA LYS A 176 -18.69 10.99 -4.00
C LYS A 176 -17.22 10.77 -3.65
N LYS A 177 -16.42 11.82 -3.83
CA LYS A 177 -15.02 11.89 -3.38
C LYS A 177 -14.91 12.47 -1.97
N VAL A 178 -13.94 12.01 -1.18
CA VAL A 178 -13.62 12.64 0.11
C VAL A 178 -13.07 14.05 -0.17
N ARG A 179 -13.73 15.05 0.42
CA ARG A 179 -13.44 16.48 0.22
C ARG A 179 -13.39 16.89 -1.25
N GLY A 180 -14.14 16.20 -2.12
CA GLY A 180 -14.18 16.47 -3.56
C GLY A 180 -12.96 16.01 -4.36
N VAL A 181 -11.93 15.44 -3.72
CA VAL A 181 -10.64 15.16 -4.39
C VAL A 181 -10.15 13.72 -4.26
N ILE A 182 -10.32 13.05 -3.11
CA ILE A 182 -9.86 11.66 -2.96
C ILE A 182 -10.95 10.72 -3.44
N VAL A 183 -10.62 9.85 -4.40
CA VAL A 183 -11.55 8.80 -4.82
C VAL A 183 -11.78 7.78 -3.71
N VAL A 184 -12.99 7.25 -3.64
CA VAL A 184 -13.35 6.19 -2.71
C VAL A 184 -13.55 4.90 -3.51
N PRO A 185 -12.73 3.86 -3.29
CA PRO A 185 -12.89 2.58 -3.97
C PRO A 185 -14.23 1.90 -3.67
N LYS A 186 -14.86 1.23 -4.64
CA LYS A 186 -15.97 0.30 -4.38
C LYS A 186 -15.49 -1.08 -3.93
N TYR A 187 -14.23 -1.41 -4.20
CA TYR A 187 -13.62 -2.68 -3.83
C TYR A 187 -12.17 -2.50 -3.39
N TYR A 188 -11.72 -3.37 -2.50
CA TYR A 188 -10.32 -3.59 -2.16
C TYR A 188 -9.87 -4.96 -2.64
N TRP A 189 -8.61 -5.09 -3.01
CA TRP A 189 -8.06 -6.33 -3.53
C TRP A 189 -6.70 -6.63 -2.92
N MET A 190 -6.35 -7.92 -2.88
CA MET A 190 -5.00 -8.40 -2.63
C MET A 190 -4.64 -9.47 -3.64
N ALA A 191 -3.43 -9.44 -4.18
CA ALA A 191 -2.84 -10.49 -4.99
C ALA A 191 -1.57 -10.99 -4.29
N LEU A 192 -1.48 -12.29 -4.09
CA LEU A 192 -0.41 -12.93 -3.33
C LEU A 192 0.28 -13.97 -4.21
N VAL A 193 1.61 -14.00 -4.15
CA VAL A 193 2.42 -15.07 -4.73
C VAL A 193 3.33 -15.61 -3.65
N LEU A 194 3.16 -16.89 -3.32
CA LEU A 194 3.98 -17.60 -2.35
C LEU A 194 5.03 -18.44 -3.08
N LYS A 195 6.31 -18.23 -2.76
CA LYS A 195 7.42 -19.03 -3.27
C LYS A 195 7.95 -19.97 -2.20
N LYS A 196 8.10 -21.26 -2.53
CA LYS A 196 8.81 -22.26 -1.71
C LYS A 196 9.66 -23.16 -2.61
N GLY A 197 10.99 -23.11 -2.45
CA GLY A 197 11.92 -23.73 -3.39
C GLY A 197 11.74 -23.15 -4.80
N SER A 198 11.46 -24.01 -5.78
CA SER A 198 11.12 -23.64 -7.16
C SER A 198 9.62 -23.49 -7.42
N THR A 199 8.76 -23.78 -6.43
CA THR A 199 7.30 -23.77 -6.60
C THR A 199 6.72 -22.41 -6.24
N TYR A 200 5.74 -21.98 -7.03
CA TYR A 200 4.98 -20.75 -6.83
C TYR A 200 3.48 -21.06 -6.71
N HIS A 201 2.81 -20.42 -5.76
CA HIS A 201 1.36 -20.50 -5.57
C HIS A 201 0.76 -19.09 -5.58
N GLY A 202 -0.24 -18.86 -6.42
CA GLY A 202 -0.95 -17.58 -6.53
C GLY A 202 -2.33 -17.64 -5.89
N ILE A 203 -2.75 -16.57 -5.22
CA ILE A 203 -4.13 -16.37 -4.78
C ILE A 203 -4.50 -14.88 -4.84
N GLY A 204 -5.76 -14.59 -5.20
CA GLY A 204 -6.30 -13.24 -5.25
C GLY A 204 -7.58 -13.11 -4.42
N PHE A 205 -7.77 -11.93 -3.83
CA PHE A 205 -8.96 -11.56 -3.08
C PHE A 205 -9.54 -10.27 -3.65
N LEU A 206 -10.86 -10.19 -3.72
CA LEU A 206 -11.61 -8.97 -4.01
C LEU A 206 -12.72 -8.84 -2.95
N VAL A 207 -12.74 -7.71 -2.26
CA VAL A 207 -13.64 -7.43 -1.13
C VAL A 207 -14.42 -6.17 -1.44
N GLU A 208 -15.74 -6.21 -1.29
CA GLU A 208 -16.60 -5.05 -1.52
C GLU A 208 -16.41 -4.02 -0.39
N HIS A 209 -16.35 -2.75 -0.75
CA HIS A 209 -16.23 -1.64 0.19
C HIS A 209 -17.61 -1.20 0.66
N ARG A 210 -18.19 -1.98 1.56
CA ARG A 210 -19.53 -1.74 2.12
C ARG A 210 -19.56 -1.95 3.62
N PHE A 211 -20.70 -1.61 4.21
CA PHE A 211 -21.06 -2.11 5.55
C PHE A 211 -21.40 -3.59 5.46
N TYR A 212 -20.90 -4.37 6.42
CA TYR A 212 -21.15 -5.80 6.51
C TYR A 212 -21.97 -5.99 7.78
N ALA A 213 -23.29 -6.14 7.61
CA ALA A 213 -24.18 -6.38 8.75
C ALA A 213 -23.64 -7.57 9.58
N ALA A 214 -23.56 -7.35 10.89
CA ALA A 214 -23.21 -8.37 11.87
C ALA A 214 -24.35 -9.38 12.06
#